data_AF-A0A927S7V3-F1
#
_entry.id   AF-A0A927S7V3-F1
#
_cell.length_a   1.000
_cell.length_b   1.000
_cell.length_c   1.000
_cell.angle_alpha   90.00
_cell.angle_beta   90.00
_cell.angle_gamma   90.00
#
_symmetry.space_group_name_H-M   'P 1'
#
loop_
_entity.id
_entity.type
_entity.pdbx_description
1 polymer ?
#
loop_
_entity_poly.entity_id
_entity_poly.type
_entity_poly.pdbx_seq_one_letter_code
_entity_poly.pdbx_strand_id
1 'polypeptide(L)' 'MILLKEYLGLPLKLAQHRLTIQGVSYERSGYRDPRGNAPGEDSRVVRALLDHGTVRLTYCDFKTEP' A
#
# COMPACT_ATOMS: atom_id res chain seq x y z
N MET A 1 -12.73 10.66 9.23
CA MET A 1 -12.21 9.52 10.03
C MET A 1 -11.65 8.50 9.05
N ILE A 2 -10.37 8.10 9.16
CA ILE A 2 -9.73 7.21 8.18
C ILE A 2 -9.98 5.76 8.58
N LEU A 3 -10.72 5.00 7.78
CA LEU A 3 -10.95 3.58 8.02
C LEU A 3 -9.82 2.76 7.37
N LEU A 4 -8.76 2.47 8.13
CA LEU A 4 -7.57 1.74 7.65
C LEU A 4 -7.91 0.37 7.01
N LYS A 5 -8.98 -0.28 7.48
CA LYS A 5 -9.44 -1.58 6.97
C LYS A 5 -9.91 -1.52 5.51
N GLU A 6 -10.38 -0.37 5.04
CA GLU A 6 -10.86 -0.21 3.65
C GLU A 6 -9.73 -0.23 2.63
N TYR A 7 -8.48 -0.04 3.08
CA TYR A 7 -7.32 -0.08 2.20
C TYR A 7 -6.81 -1.50 1.96
N LEU A 8 -7.23 -2.49 2.76
CA LEU A 8 -6.80 -3.87 2.62
C LEU A 8 -7.32 -4.47 1.31
N GLY A 9 -6.45 -5.13 0.56
CA GLY A 9 -6.76 -5.73 -0.73
C GLY A 9 -6.80 -4.74 -1.91
N LEU A 10 -6.78 -3.43 -1.66
CA LEU A 10 -6.73 -2.44 -2.73
C LEU A 10 -5.37 -2.46 -3.45
N PRO A 11 -5.33 -2.15 -4.76
CA PRO A 11 -4.09 -1.82 -5.44
C PRO A 11 -3.35 -0.70 -4.69
N LEU A 12 -2.05 -0.85 -4.52
CA LEU A 12 -1.22 0.12 -3.79
C LEU A 12 -1.38 1.53 -4.38
N LYS A 13 -1.35 1.66 -5.71
CA LYS A 13 -1.56 2.94 -6.42
C LYS A 13 -2.89 3.60 -6.04
N LEU A 14 -3.97 2.82 -5.95
CA LEU A 14 -5.30 3.33 -5.58
C LEU A 14 -5.37 3.75 -4.11
N ALA A 15 -4.77 2.97 -3.21
CA ALA A 15 -4.70 3.31 -1.79
C ALA A 15 -3.93 4.62 -1.55
N GLN A 16 -2.79 4.79 -2.22
CA GLN A 16 -1.98 6.01 -2.18
C GLN A 16 -2.75 7.24 -2.69
N HIS A 17 -3.46 7.08 -3.81
CA HIS A 17 -4.26 8.15 -4.38
C HIS A 17 -5.37 8.60 -3.42
N ARG A 18 -6.08 7.65 -2.80
CA ARG A 18 -7.12 7.94 -1.80
C ARG A 18 -6.57 8.68 -0.57
N LEU A 19 -5.43 8.24 -0.03
CA LEU A 19 -4.79 8.93 1.10
C LEU A 19 -4.34 10.35 0.74
N THR A 20 -3.84 10.53 -0.48
CA THR A 20 -3.46 11.85 -1.02
C THR A 20 -4.67 12.79 -1.09
N ILE A 21 -5.80 12.32 -1.64
CA ILE A 21 -7.05 13.11 -1.71
C ILE A 21 -7.55 13.48 -0.31
N GLN A 22 -7.38 12.60 0.67
CA GLN A 22 -7.76 12.84 2.06
C GLN A 22 -6.79 13.77 2.80
N GLY A 23 -5.68 14.20 2.18
CA GLY A 23 -4.66 15.03 2.81
C GLY A 23 -3.87 14.29 3.89
N VAL A 24 -3.80 12.97 3.81
CA VAL A 24 -3.18 12.11 4.82
C VAL A 24 -1.77 11.74 4.38
N SER A 25 -0.79 11.99 5.25
CA SER A 25 0.59 11.53 5.02
C SER A 25 0.63 10.01 5.06
N TYR A 26 1.38 9.40 4.13
CA TYR A 26 1.50 7.95 4.09
C TYR A 26 2.92 7.51 3.74
N GLU A 27 3.29 6.34 4.27
CA GLU A 27 4.51 5.62 3.94
C GLU A 27 4.17 4.28 3.30
N ARG A 28 5.04 3.81 2.41
CA ARG A 28 4.93 2.49 1.80
C ARG A 28 6.00 1.57 2.37
N SER A 29 5.60 0.41 2.86
CA SER A 29 6.47 -0.58 3.47
C SER A 29 6.21 -1.95 2.84
N GLY A 30 6.89 -2.25 1.74
CA GLY A 30 6.69 -3.53 1.04
C GLY A 30 7.74 -4.56 1.41
N TYR A 31 7.35 -5.83 1.34
CA TYR A 31 8.34 -6.89 1.09
C TYR A 31 8.77 -6.75 -0.37
N ARG A 32 9.86 -6.01 -0.60
CA ARG A 32 10.50 -5.99 -1.91
C ARG A 32 10.82 -7.43 -2.28
N ASP A 33 10.36 -7.88 -3.44
CA ASP A 33 10.78 -9.17 -3.98
C ASP A 33 12.32 -9.28 -3.82
N PRO A 34 12.86 -10.40 -3.30
CA PRO A 34 14.29 -10.52 -3.01
C PRO A 34 15.18 -10.34 -4.25
N ARG A 35 14.59 -10.32 -5.46
CA ARG A 35 15.30 -10.01 -6.72
C ARG A 35 15.36 -8.51 -7.02
N GLY A 36 14.87 -7.65 -6.13
CA GLY A 36 14.96 -6.19 -6.27
C GLY A 36 14.05 -5.60 -7.34
N ASN A 37 13.06 -6.34 -7.83
CA ASN A 37 12.10 -5.84 -8.79
C ASN A 37 11.32 -4.65 -8.21
N ALA A 38 11.07 -3.64 -9.04
CA ALA A 38 10.17 -2.56 -8.68
C ALA A 38 8.78 -3.14 -8.36
N PRO A 39 8.02 -2.53 -7.41
CA PRO A 39 6.66 -2.97 -7.13
C PRO A 39 5.86 -3.07 -8.42
N GLY A 40 5.28 -4.25 -8.66
CA GLY A 40 4.51 -4.52 -9.88
C GLY A 40 3.25 -3.67 -9.95
N GLU A 41 2.61 -3.62 -11.12
CA GLU A 41 1.28 -2.97 -11.22
C GLU A 41 0.23 -3.63 -10.31
N ASP A 42 0.44 -4.90 -9.96
CA ASP A 42 -0.41 -5.73 -9.10
C ASP A 42 -0.03 -5.73 -7.60
N SER A 43 0.81 -4.80 -7.12
CA SER A 43 1.04 -4.70 -5.67
C SER A 43 -0.26 -4.39 -4.93
N ARG A 44 -0.65 -5.23 -3.97
CA ARG A 44 -1.86 -5.02 -3.15
C ARG A 44 -1.49 -4.73 -1.71
N VAL A 45 -2.27 -3.87 -1.06
CA VAL A 45 -2.11 -3.55 0.36
C VAL A 45 -2.57 -4.74 1.19
N VAL A 46 -1.68 -5.27 2.02
CA VAL A 46 -1.97 -6.40 2.93
C VAL A 46 -2.13 -5.94 4.37
N ARG A 47 -1.66 -4.73 4.71
CA ARG A 47 -1.81 -4.13 6.03
C ARG A 47 -1.78 -2.61 5.94
N ALA A 48 -2.63 -1.94 6.71
CA ALA A 48 -2.59 -0.49 6.88
C ALA A 48 -2.61 -0.16 8.37
N LEU A 49 -1.70 0.71 8.80
CA LEU A 49 -1.45 1.11 10.19
C LEU A 49 -1.35 2.64 10.24
N LEU A 50 -1.94 3.28 11.25
CA LEU A 50 -1.69 4.69 11.52
C LEU A 50 -0.63 4.77 12.63
N ASP A 51 0.52 5.36 12.30
CA ASP A 51 1.66 5.53 13.20
C ASP A 51 2.01 7.02 13.24
N HIS A 52 1.91 7.64 14.42
CA HIS A 52 2.23 9.07 14.61
C HIS A 52 1.61 10.04 13.57
N GLY A 53 0.37 9.79 13.13
CA GLY A 53 -0.31 10.63 12.13
C GLY A 53 0.02 10.31 10.66
N THR A 54 0.85 9.30 10.43
CA THR A 54 1.23 8.81 9.10
C THR A 54 0.68 7.41 8.87
N VAL A 55 0.03 7.18 7.72
CA VAL A 55 -0.49 5.86 7.38
C VAL A 55 0.60 5.02 6.73
N ARG A 56 1.04 3.96 7.42
CA ARG A 56 1.95 2.97 6.86
C ARG A 56 1.17 1.89 6.11
N LEU A 57 1.28 1.91 4.78
CA LEU A 57 0.74 0.92 3.87
C LEU A 57 1.76 -0.18 3.62
N THR A 58 1.47 -1.38 4.13
CA THR A 58 2.24 -2.58 3.79
C THR A 58 1.65 -3.24 2.56
N TYR A 59 2.49 -3.52 1.57
CA TYR A 59 2.06 -4.14 0.33
C TYR A 59 2.84 -5.41 0.02
N CYS A 60 2.21 -6.29 -0.74
CA CYS A 60 2.83 -7.49 -1.29
C CYS A 60 2.71 -7.45 -2.80
N ASP A 61 3.82 -7.79 -3.48
CA ASP A 61 3.85 -8.01 -4.91
C ASP A 61 3.31 -9.41 -5.19
N PHE A 62 2.26 -9.50 -6.00
CA PHE A 62 1.81 -10.77 -6.55
C PHE A 62 2.46 -10.90 -7.93
N LYS A 63 3.14 -12.02 -8.19
CA LYS A 63 3.54 -12.35 -9.55
C LYS A 63 2.27 -12.58 -10.35
N THR A 64 1.99 -11.70 -11.29
CA THR A 64 1.10 -12.01 -12.40
C THR A 64 1.90 -12.98 -13.28
N GLU A 65 1.66 -14.28 -13.13
CA GLU A 65 2.21 -15.27 -14.07
C GLU A 65 1.66 -14.96 -15.47
N PRO A 66 2.51 -14.99 -16.52
CA PRO A 66 2.10 -14.76 -17.91
C PRO A 66 1.25 -15.90 -18.48
#